data_AF-E7SBL9-F1
#
_entry.id   AF-E7SBL9-F1
#
_cell.length_a   1.000
_cell.length_b   1.000
_cell.length_c   1.000
_cell.angle_alpha   90.00
_cell.angle_beta   90.00
_cell.angle_gamma   90.00
#
_symmetry.space_group_name_H-M   'P 1'
#
loop_
_entity.id
_entity.type
_entity.pdbx_description
1 polymer ?
#
loop_
_entity_poly.entity_id
_entity_poly.type
_entity_poly.pdbx_seq_one_letter_code
_entity_poly.pdbx_strand_id
1 'polypeptide(L)'
;MIEERILAAKQYVKTLFADRADGHDVEHTLHFYSNAMRIAQAEGPCDLEIVGLSALLHDADDDKLFQTENHANARMFLEEVGSPKNQIDQICRVIHAVSFSKNRGKHPETIEGKIVQDADRLDAIGAVGIA
;
A
#
# COMPACT_ATOMS: atom_id res chain seq x y z
N MET A 1 -5.82 -18.36 -1.82
CA MET A 1 -7.08 -17.57 -1.68
C MET A 1 -6.73 -16.31 -0.89
N ILE A 2 -7.33 -15.15 -1.18
CA ILE A 2 -6.94 -13.78 -0.75
C ILE A 2 -6.01 -13.65 0.49
N GLU A 3 -6.36 -14.28 1.61
CA GLU A 3 -5.56 -14.29 2.84
C GLU A 3 -4.10 -14.74 2.65
N GLU A 4 -3.85 -15.69 1.75
CA GLU A 4 -2.52 -16.21 1.42
C GLU A 4 -1.66 -15.15 0.72
N ARG A 5 -2.25 -14.38 -0.20
CA ARG A 5 -1.57 -13.28 -0.89
C ARG A 5 -1.25 -12.13 0.07
N ILE A 6 -2.19 -11.80 0.94
CA ILE A 6 -2.00 -10.79 1.99
C ILE A 6 -0.91 -11.24 2.97
N LEU A 7 -0.88 -12.51 3.35
CA LEU A 7 0.16 -13.05 4.23
C LEU A 7 1.53 -13.00 3.54
N ALA A 8 1.60 -13.39 2.27
CA ALA A 8 2.82 -13.29 1.46
C ALA A 8 3.30 -11.83 1.36
N ALA A 9 2.39 -10.88 1.16
CA ALA A 9 2.73 -9.46 1.08
C ALA A 9 3.26 -8.93 2.41
N LYS A 10 2.64 -9.30 3.54
CA LYS A 10 3.16 -8.97 4.87
C LYS A 10 4.56 -9.53 5.12
N GLN A 11 4.81 -10.76 4.66
CA GLN A 11 6.13 -11.37 4.79
C GLN A 11 7.16 -10.69 3.88
N TYR A 12 6.76 -10.34 2.65
CA TYR A 12 7.59 -9.61 1.71
C TYR A 12 8.03 -8.26 2.28
N VAL A 13 7.07 -7.45 2.76
CA VAL A 13 7.33 -6.16 3.43
C VAL A 13 8.26 -6.33 4.63
N LYS A 14 7.99 -7.32 5.50
CA LYS A 14 8.87 -7.60 6.65
C LYS A 14 10.31 -7.89 6.21
N THR A 15 10.50 -8.70 5.18
CA THR A 15 11.84 -9.01 4.66
C THR A 15 12.47 -7.79 3.99
N LEU A 16 11.68 -7.02 3.22
CA LEU A 16 12.12 -5.84 2.49
C LEU A 16 12.67 -4.76 3.44
N PHE A 17 12.08 -4.63 4.63
CA PHE A 17 12.47 -3.66 5.65
C PHE A 17 13.31 -4.25 6.79
N ALA A 18 13.50 -5.58 6.84
CA ALA A 18 14.30 -6.24 7.89
C ALA A 18 15.76 -5.78 7.92
N ASP A 19 16.31 -5.38 6.77
CA ASP A 19 17.71 -4.97 6.64
C ASP A 19 17.92 -3.46 6.93
N ARG A 20 16.85 -2.72 7.25
CA ARG A 20 16.92 -1.26 7.43
C ARG A 20 16.93 -0.88 8.91
N ALA A 21 17.99 -0.17 9.30
CA ALA A 21 18.27 0.22 10.67
C ALA A 21 17.51 1.49 11.15
N ASP A 22 16.78 2.17 10.26
CA ASP A 22 16.13 3.46 10.55
C ASP A 22 14.80 3.37 11.33
N GLY A 23 14.34 2.18 11.72
CA GLY A 23 13.17 2.00 12.59
C GLY A 23 11.82 2.40 11.98
N HIS A 24 11.81 2.90 10.74
CA HIS A 24 10.62 3.10 9.95
C HIS A 24 10.20 1.77 9.27
N ASP A 25 8.98 1.77 8.72
CA ASP A 25 8.50 0.88 7.66
C ASP A 25 7.63 -0.33 8.03
N VAL A 26 8.02 -1.29 8.89
CA VAL A 26 7.13 -2.46 9.08
C VAL A 26 5.90 -2.14 9.94
N GLU A 27 6.12 -1.49 11.09
CA GLU A 27 5.02 -1.16 12.01
C GLU A 27 4.09 -0.11 11.41
N HIS A 28 4.64 0.89 10.71
CA HIS A 28 3.87 1.87 9.94
C HIS A 28 3.03 1.18 8.86
N THR A 29 3.64 0.34 8.02
CA THR A 29 2.91 -0.37 6.95
C THR A 29 1.80 -1.26 7.50
N LEU A 30 2.03 -1.96 8.62
CA LEU A 30 1.02 -2.81 9.25
C LEU A 30 -0.12 -2.00 9.90
N HIS A 31 0.20 -0.86 10.53
CA HIS A 31 -0.81 0.05 11.07
C HIS A 31 -1.65 0.67 9.95
N PHE A 32 -1.00 1.18 8.91
CA PHE A 32 -1.62 1.72 7.71
C PHE A 32 -2.54 0.70 7.04
N TYR A 33 -2.07 -0.53 6.83
CA TYR A 33 -2.90 -1.64 6.35
C TYR A 33 -4.13 -1.86 7.23
N SER A 34 -3.96 -1.87 8.55
CA SER A 34 -5.07 -2.09 9.50
C SER A 34 -6.11 -0.97 9.41
N ASN A 35 -5.67 0.28 9.23
CA ASN A 35 -6.54 1.43 9.06
C ASN A 35 -7.27 1.39 7.71
N ALA A 36 -6.56 1.13 6.61
CA ALA A 36 -7.15 0.98 5.29
C ALA A 36 -8.23 -0.12 5.26
N MET A 37 -7.95 -1.28 5.88
CA MET A 37 -8.92 -2.37 5.98
C MET A 37 -10.15 -2.00 6.82
N ARG A 38 -9.99 -1.23 7.90
CA ARG A 38 -11.12 -0.74 8.71
C ARG A 38 -12.02 0.22 7.93
N ILE A 39 -11.42 1.14 7.19
CA ILE A 39 -12.15 2.10 6.34
C ILE A 39 -12.86 1.34 5.22
N ALA A 40 -12.20 0.39 4.58
CA ALA A 40 -12.78 -0.45 3.53
C ALA A 40 -14.02 -1.22 4.02
N GLN A 41 -13.95 -1.79 5.23
CA GLN A 41 -15.08 -2.48 5.85
C GLN A 41 -16.24 -1.54 6.20
N ALA A 42 -15.96 -0.27 6.46
CA ALA A 42 -16.96 0.74 6.80
C ALA A 42 -17.62 1.39 5.55
N GLU A 43 -16.86 1.64 4.49
CA GLU A 43 -17.34 2.29 3.25
C GLU A 43 -18.25 1.38 2.39
N GLY A 44 -18.05 0.05 2.42
CA GLY A 44 -18.94 -0.90 1.73
C GLY A 44 -18.28 -1.60 0.53
N PRO A 45 -18.94 -1.71 -0.65
CA PRO A 45 -18.50 -2.59 -1.75
C PRO A 45 -17.21 -2.08 -2.41
N CYS A 46 -16.07 -2.49 -1.87
CA CYS A 46 -14.74 -2.29 -2.43
C CYS A 46 -13.94 -3.59 -2.43
N ASP A 47 -12.93 -3.67 -3.31
CA ASP A 47 -12.05 -4.82 -3.36
C ASP A 47 -11.02 -4.81 -2.22
N LEU A 48 -11.33 -5.54 -1.14
CA LEU A 48 -10.47 -5.67 0.05
C LEU A 48 -9.07 -6.19 -0.29
N GLU A 49 -8.94 -7.07 -1.29
CA GLU A 49 -7.64 -7.56 -1.74
C GLU A 49 -6.79 -6.43 -2.35
N ILE A 50 -7.41 -5.55 -3.13
CA ILE A 50 -6.73 -4.41 -3.77
C ILE A 50 -6.33 -3.39 -2.71
N VAL A 51 -7.26 -3.00 -1.82
CA VAL A 51 -6.96 -2.09 -0.71
C VAL A 51 -5.82 -2.64 0.16
N GLY A 52 -5.91 -3.92 0.53
CA GLY A 52 -4.93 -4.57 1.40
C GLY A 52 -3.55 -4.68 0.76
N LEU A 53 -3.47 -5.13 -0.50
CA LEU A 53 -2.20 -5.26 -1.22
C LEU A 53 -1.59 -3.89 -1.52
N SER A 54 -2.39 -2.91 -1.93
CA SER A 54 -1.92 -1.54 -2.15
C SER A 54 -1.37 -0.94 -0.87
N ALA A 55 -2.05 -1.11 0.27
CA ALA A 55 -1.57 -0.57 1.54
C ALA A 55 -0.26 -1.23 1.99
N LEU A 56 -0.11 -2.55 1.81
CA LEU A 56 1.11 -3.26 2.17
C LEU A 56 2.29 -2.92 1.25
N LEU A 57 2.05 -2.75 -0.05
CA LEU A 57 3.11 -2.56 -1.04
C LEU A 57 3.43 -1.08 -1.32
N HIS A 58 2.78 -0.13 -0.66
CA HIS A 58 2.94 1.29 -0.99
C HIS A 58 4.39 1.81 -0.82
N ASP A 59 5.08 1.36 0.23
CA ASP A 59 6.50 1.69 0.49
C ASP A 59 7.48 0.82 -0.31
N ALA A 60 7.02 -0.26 -0.96
CA ALA A 60 7.91 -1.18 -1.69
C ALA A 60 8.57 -0.52 -2.91
N ASP A 61 8.01 0.59 -3.39
CA ASP A 61 8.52 1.40 -4.51
C ASP A 61 8.63 2.88 -4.12
N ASP A 62 8.81 3.19 -2.83
CA ASP A 62 9.06 4.57 -2.40
C ASP A 62 10.44 5.04 -2.91
N ASP A 63 10.49 6.21 -3.54
CA ASP A 63 11.67 6.75 -4.22
C ASP A 63 12.85 7.00 -3.26
N LYS A 64 12.56 7.23 -1.97
CA LYS A 64 13.60 7.41 -0.94
C LYS A 64 14.24 6.09 -0.56
N LEU A 65 13.54 4.99 -0.80
CA LEU A 65 13.88 3.66 -0.35
C LEU A 65 14.41 2.80 -1.51
N PHE A 66 13.76 2.86 -2.66
CA PHE A 66 14.06 2.07 -3.83
C PHE A 66 14.05 2.98 -5.05
N GLN A 67 15.14 3.00 -5.82
CA GLN A 67 15.20 3.72 -7.10
C GLN A 67 14.52 2.89 -8.20
N THR A 68 13.27 2.48 -7.98
CA THR A 68 12.50 1.69 -8.94
C THR A 68 11.67 2.57 -9.85
N GLU A 69 11.68 2.24 -11.14
CA GLU A 69 10.78 2.85 -12.12
C GLU A 69 9.48 2.07 -12.21
N ASN A 70 8.35 2.77 -12.26
CA ASN A 70 7.04 2.20 -12.61
C ASN A 70 6.50 1.09 -11.68
N HIS A 71 6.82 1.18 -10.38
CA HIS A 71 6.38 0.21 -9.36
C HIS A 71 6.85 -1.23 -9.63
N ALA A 72 8.11 -1.38 -10.05
CA ALA A 72 8.68 -2.67 -10.45
C ALA A 72 8.61 -3.71 -9.32
N ASN A 73 8.86 -3.33 -8.06
CA ASN A 73 8.84 -4.28 -6.94
C ASN A 73 7.43 -4.81 -6.68
N ALA A 74 6.45 -3.91 -6.59
CA ALA A 74 5.05 -4.29 -6.42
C ALA A 74 4.56 -5.15 -7.58
N ARG A 75 4.87 -4.79 -8.84
CA ARG A 75 4.49 -5.59 -10.02
C ARG A 75 5.07 -6.99 -9.97
N MET A 76 6.38 -7.12 -9.75
CA MET A 76 7.07 -8.40 -9.68
C MET A 76 6.48 -9.30 -8.59
N PHE A 77 6.29 -8.75 -7.38
CA PHE A 77 5.68 -9.49 -6.28
C PHE A 77 4.26 -9.96 -6.63
N LEU A 78 3.44 -9.08 -7.22
CA LEU A 78 2.06 -9.42 -7.58
C LEU A 78 1.98 -10.48 -8.69
N GLU A 79 2.91 -10.46 -9.64
CA GLU A 79 3.05 -11.50 -10.66
C GLU A 79 3.49 -12.84 -10.05
N GLU A 80 4.41 -12.82 -9.09
CA GLU A 80 4.89 -14.02 -8.38
C GLU A 80 3.78 -14.71 -7.59
N VAL A 81 2.90 -13.94 -6.93
CA VAL A 81 1.72 -14.49 -6.22
C VAL A 81 0.54 -14.80 -7.16
N GLY A 82 0.75 -14.72 -8.48
CA GLY A 82 -0.22 -15.10 -9.50
C GLY A 82 -1.41 -14.15 -9.63
N SER A 83 -1.22 -12.85 -9.37
CA SER A 83 -2.29 -11.85 -9.53
C SER A 83 -2.57 -11.57 -11.01
N PRO A 84 -3.84 -11.40 -11.42
CA PRO A 84 -4.18 -11.06 -12.79
C PRO A 84 -3.71 -9.65 -13.14
N LYS A 85 -3.22 -9.44 -14.38
CA LYS A 85 -2.66 -8.15 -14.83
C LYS A 85 -3.55 -6.94 -14.59
N ASN A 86 -4.87 -7.09 -14.71
CA ASN A 86 -5.82 -6.00 -14.44
C ASN A 86 -5.75 -5.53 -12.97
N GLN A 87 -5.66 -6.49 -12.05
CA GLN A 87 -5.54 -6.20 -10.62
C GLN A 87 -4.18 -5.59 -10.28
N ILE A 88 -3.11 -6.08 -10.91
CA ILE A 88 -1.77 -5.50 -10.76
C ILE A 88 -1.78 -4.01 -11.15
N ASP A 89 -2.36 -3.70 -12.31
CA ASP A 89 -2.45 -2.33 -12.79
C ASP A 89 -3.28 -1.44 -11.85
N GLN A 90 -4.40 -1.96 -11.33
CA GLN A 90 -5.22 -1.25 -10.34
C GLN A 90 -4.45 -0.99 -9.04
N ILE A 91 -3.71 -1.99 -8.52
CA ILE A 91 -2.90 -1.84 -7.31
C ILE A 91 -1.81 -0.78 -7.52
N CYS A 92 -1.08 -0.84 -8.62
CA CYS A 92 -0.06 0.16 -8.98
C CYS A 92 -0.67 1.56 -9.09
N ARG A 93 -1.85 1.70 -9.70
CA ARG A 93 -2.55 3.00 -9.78
C ARG A 93 -2.90 3.55 -8.41
N VAL A 94 -3.39 2.68 -7.50
CA VAL A 94 -3.73 3.09 -6.13
C VAL A 94 -2.47 3.52 -5.38
N ILE A 95 -1.38 2.74 -5.44
CA ILE A 95 -0.09 3.08 -4.82
C ILE A 95 0.41 4.44 -5.34
N HIS A 96 0.38 4.63 -6.67
CA HIS A 96 0.75 5.91 -7.28
C HIS A 96 -0.14 7.06 -6.81
N ALA A 97 -1.43 6.81 -6.61
CA ALA A 97 -2.38 7.83 -6.20
C ALA A 97 -2.23 8.26 -4.72
N VAL A 98 -1.70 7.40 -3.86
CA VAL A 98 -1.47 7.73 -2.45
C VAL A 98 -0.11 8.38 -2.21
N SER A 99 0.86 8.20 -3.11
CA SER A 99 2.15 8.89 -3.01
C SER A 99 1.98 10.42 -3.07
N PHE A 100 2.07 11.07 -1.91
CA PHE A 100 1.85 12.51 -1.74
C PHE A 100 2.77 13.35 -2.64
N SER A 101 4.04 12.95 -2.72
CA SER A 101 5.08 13.61 -3.54
C SER A 101 4.72 13.61 -5.03
N LYS A 102 4.14 12.49 -5.52
CA LYS A 102 3.82 12.30 -6.94
C LYS A 102 2.43 12.82 -7.30
N ASN A 103 1.48 12.85 -6.37
CA ASN A 103 0.08 13.09 -6.72
C ASN A 103 -0.46 14.51 -6.46
N ARG A 104 0.30 15.43 -5.83
CA ARG A 104 -0.02 16.87 -5.62
C ARG A 104 -1.52 17.18 -5.34
N GLY A 105 -2.19 16.35 -4.56
CA GLY A 105 -3.60 16.55 -4.20
C GLY A 105 -4.65 16.06 -5.21
N LYS A 106 -4.31 15.22 -6.19
CA LYS A 106 -5.33 14.55 -7.01
C LYS A 106 -6.03 13.47 -6.18
N HIS A 107 -7.35 13.41 -6.37
CA HIS A 107 -8.18 12.40 -5.74
C HIS A 107 -8.26 11.14 -6.63
N PRO A 108 -8.11 9.95 -6.05
CA PRO A 108 -8.32 8.69 -6.76
C PRO A 108 -9.76 8.62 -7.30
N GLU A 109 -9.91 8.10 -8.51
CA GLU A 109 -11.24 7.90 -9.12
C GLU A 109 -11.94 6.66 -8.55
N THR A 110 -11.16 5.67 -8.10
CA THR A 110 -11.64 4.41 -7.56
C THR A 110 -11.94 4.49 -6.05
N ILE A 111 -12.88 3.67 -5.58
CA ILE A 111 -13.23 3.58 -4.16
C ILE A 111 -12.02 3.08 -3.35
N GLU A 112 -11.31 2.08 -3.87
CA GLU A 112 -10.11 1.53 -3.23
C GLU A 112 -9.03 2.60 -3.07
N GLY A 113 -8.84 3.43 -4.10
CA GLY A 113 -7.86 4.50 -4.02
C GLY A 113 -8.21 5.53 -2.95
N LYS A 114 -9.49 5.93 -2.87
CA LYS A 114 -9.96 6.90 -1.86
C LYS A 114 -9.76 6.35 -0.45
N ILE A 115 -10.10 5.08 -0.23
CA ILE A 115 -9.90 4.40 1.05
C ILE A 115 -8.43 4.42 1.47
N VAL A 116 -7.52 4.04 0.57
CA VAL A 116 -6.08 3.99 0.86
C VAL A 116 -5.54 5.41 1.10
N GLN A 117 -6.02 6.41 0.36
CA GLN A 117 -5.63 7.82 0.55
C GLN A 117 -6.14 8.38 1.90
N ASP A 118 -7.36 8.04 2.29
CA ASP A 118 -7.91 8.48 3.57
C ASP A 118 -7.21 7.79 4.74
N ALA A 119 -6.85 6.51 4.59
CA ALA A 119 -6.00 5.82 5.56
C ALA A 119 -4.64 6.50 5.75
N ASP A 120 -4.03 6.98 4.66
CA ASP A 120 -2.69 7.59 4.65
C ASP A 120 -2.74 8.95 5.36
N ARG A 121 -3.75 9.74 5.04
CA ARG A 121 -4.02 11.01 5.73
C ARG A 121 -4.33 10.79 7.21
N LEU A 122 -5.11 9.78 7.55
CA LEU A 122 -5.40 9.48 8.96
C LEU A 122 -4.15 9.05 9.73
N ASP A 123 -3.23 8.30 9.11
CA ASP A 123 -1.95 7.95 9.73
C ASP A 123 -1.08 9.20 9.96
N ALA A 124 -1.02 10.09 8.95
CA ALA A 124 -0.28 11.35 9.02
C ALA A 124 -0.82 12.35 10.06
N ILE A 125 -2.14 12.39 10.28
CA ILE A 125 -2.79 13.34 11.23
C ILE A 125 -2.92 12.72 12.64
N GLY A 126 -3.08 11.40 12.74
CA GLY A 126 -3.53 10.71 13.95
C GLY A 126 -2.45 10.36 14.97
N ALA A 127 -1.18 10.19 14.58
CA ALA A 127 -0.14 9.76 15.53
C ALA A 127 1.31 10.19 15.21
N VAL A 128 1.64 10.61 13.98
CA VAL A 128 3.06 10.79 13.55
C VAL A 128 3.31 12.14 12.85
N GLY A 129 2.58 13.19 13.25
CA GLY A 129 2.83 14.56 12.77
C GLY A 129 3.81 15.37 13.63
N ILE A 130 4.25 14.81 14.77
CA ILE A 130 5.15 15.47 15.73
C ILE A 130 6.21 14.44 16.15
N ALA A 131 7.26 14.30 15.35
CA ALA A 131 8.54 13.71 15.76
C ALA A 131 9.67 14.54 15.14
#